data_AF-A0A0R1HWC2-F1
#
_entry.id   AF-A0A0R1HWC2-F1
#
_cell.length_a   1.000
_cell.length_b   1.000
_cell.length_c   1.000
_cell.angle_alpha   90.00
_cell.angle_beta   90.00
_cell.angle_gamma   90.00
#
_symmetry.space_group_name_H-M   'P 1'
#
loop_
_entity.id
_entity.type
_entity.pdbx_description
1 polymer ?
#
loop_
_entity_poly.entity_id
_entity_poly.type
_entity_poly.pdbx_seq_one_letter_code
_entity_poly.pdbx_strand_id
1 'polypeptide(L)'
;MEVTKEQLNQLVDKAVEEKLSAMVDKPKRPREWTKLSQEIENHLSHFGNPDAYQLKNSINTILRIKLHVRNVYQINSSNINEARKIVQGLLNTI
;
A
#
# COMPACT_ATOMS: atom_id res chain seq x y z
N MET A 1 27.30 -26.89 -31.10
CA MET A 1 26.05 -27.37 -30.48
C MET A 1 25.05 -26.24 -30.63
N GLU A 2 24.18 -26.33 -31.62
CA GLU A 2 23.20 -25.27 -31.93
C GLU A 2 22.01 -25.42 -30.99
N VAL A 3 21.74 -24.39 -30.20
CA VAL A 3 20.59 -24.35 -29.29
C VAL A 3 19.34 -24.19 -30.15
N THR A 4 18.40 -25.13 -30.05
CA THR A 4 17.16 -25.05 -30.84
C THR A 4 16.27 -23.93 -30.31
N LYS A 5 15.40 -23.37 -31.16
CA LYS A 5 14.45 -22.32 -30.76
C LYS A 5 13.57 -22.75 -29.57
N GLU A 6 13.27 -24.03 -29.45
CA GLU A 6 12.49 -24.57 -28.33
C GLU A 6 13.26 -24.50 -27.01
N GLN A 7 14.56 -24.80 -27.02
CA GLN A 7 15.40 -24.70 -25.82
C GLN A 7 15.56 -23.24 -25.39
N LEU A 8 15.62 -22.30 -26.34
CA LEU A 8 15.66 -20.88 -26.03
C LEU A 8 14.35 -20.42 -25.37
N ASN A 9 13.20 -20.84 -25.89
CA ASN A 9 11.90 -20.50 -25.31
C ASN A 9 11.75 -21.05 -23.89
N GLN A 10 12.18 -22.30 -23.64
CA GLN A 10 12.14 -22.89 -22.29
C GLN A 10 13.01 -22.13 -21.29
N LEU A 11 14.18 -21.64 -21.71
CA LEU A 11 15.04 -20.82 -20.85
C LEU A 11 14.43 -19.45 -20.55
N VAL A 12 13.77 -18.85 -21.54
CA VAL A 12 13.05 -17.57 -21.37
C VAL A 12 11.87 -17.74 -20.41
N ASP A 13 11.05 -18.77 -20.59
CA ASP A 13 9.90 -19.03 -19.74
C ASP A 13 10.32 -19.28 -18.29
N LYS A 14 11.38 -20.07 -18.09
CA LYS A 14 11.95 -20.32 -16.77
C LYS A 14 12.49 -19.04 -16.12
N ALA A 15 13.19 -18.19 -16.88
CA ALA A 15 13.69 -16.92 -16.36
C ALA A 15 12.56 -15.92 -16.02
N VAL A 16 11.46 -15.95 -16.77
CA VAL A 16 10.26 -15.15 -16.48
C VAL A 16 9.58 -15.65 -15.21
N GLU A 17 9.43 -16.96 -15.04
CA GLU A 17 8.84 -17.57 -13.85
C GLU A 17 9.68 -17.32 -12.58
N GLU A 18 11.01 -17.42 -12.68
CA GLU A 18 11.94 -17.09 -11.60
C GLU A 18 11.87 -15.59 -11.23
N LYS A 19 11.74 -14.68 -12.21
CA LYS A 19 11.54 -13.26 -11.93
C LYS A 19 10.18 -12.95 -11.32
N LEU A 20 9.13 -13.62 -11.78
CA LEU A 20 7.77 -13.45 -11.24
C LEU A 20 7.69 -13.95 -9.81
N SER A 21 8.25 -15.12 -9.52
CA SER A 21 8.31 -15.69 -8.17
C SER A 21 9.13 -14.82 -7.21
N ALA A 22 10.27 -14.27 -7.65
CA ALA A 22 11.07 -13.33 -6.87
C ALA A 22 10.35 -11.98 -6.59
N MET A 23 9.36 -11.61 -7.39
CA MET A 23 8.55 -10.40 -7.15
C MET A 23 7.44 -10.58 -6.11
N VAL A 24 7.13 -11.82 -5.70
CA VAL A 24 6.04 -12.13 -4.74
C VAL A 24 6.46 -11.83 -3.28
N ASP A 25 7.75 -11.71 -3.00
CA ASP A 25 8.31 -11.42 -1.66
C ASP A 25 8.36 -9.92 -1.30
N LYS A 26 7.53 -9.09 -1.93
CA LYS A 26 7.29 -7.75 -1.40
C LYS A 26 6.58 -7.90 -0.06
N PRO A 27 7.04 -7.23 1.03
CA PRO A 27 6.35 -7.28 2.31
C PRO A 27 4.90 -6.89 2.06
N LYS A 28 3.99 -7.87 2.21
CA LYS A 28 2.56 -7.65 2.01
C LYS A 28 2.19 -6.54 2.97
N ARG A 29 1.88 -5.35 2.43
CA ARG A 29 1.37 -4.23 3.21
C ARG A 29 0.28 -4.78 4.12
N PRO A 30 0.22 -4.38 5.41
CA PRO A 30 -0.83 -4.89 6.28
C PRO A 30 -2.17 -4.72 5.58
N ARG A 31 -2.95 -5.81 5.51
CA ARG A 31 -4.26 -5.81 4.87
C ARG A 31 -5.13 -4.69 5.43
N GLU A 32 -4.97 -4.41 6.72
CA GLU A 32 -5.68 -3.37 7.46
C GLU A 32 -5.33 -1.94 7.00
N TRP A 33 -4.05 -1.58 6.92
CA TRP A 33 -3.65 -0.26 6.40
C TRP A 33 -4.10 -0.06 4.95
N THR A 34 -4.02 -1.11 4.13
CA THR A 34 -4.40 -1.02 2.71
C THR A 34 -5.87 -0.67 2.56
N LYS A 35 -6.75 -1.29 3.36
CA LYS A 35 -8.19 -0.96 3.39
C LYS A 35 -8.42 0.47 3.86
N LEU A 36 -7.81 0.88 4.97
CA LEU A 36 -7.98 2.23 5.51
C LEU A 36 -7.44 3.30 4.56
N SER A 37 -6.31 3.06 3.89
CA SER A 37 -5.77 3.97 2.86
C SER A 37 -6.75 4.14 1.71
N GLN A 38 -7.42 3.06 1.28
CA GLN A 38 -8.43 3.15 0.22
C GLN A 38 -9.68 3.91 0.69
N GLU A 39 -10.11 3.70 1.93
CA GLU A 39 -11.21 4.47 2.55
C GLU A 39 -10.90 5.98 2.53
N ILE A 40 -9.66 6.36 2.91
CA ILE A 40 -9.19 7.76 2.87
C ILE A 40 -9.15 8.29 1.43
N GLU A 41 -8.56 7.55 0.49
CA GLU A 41 -8.47 7.98 -0.92
C GLU A 41 -9.85 8.20 -1.55
N ASN A 42 -10.79 7.30 -1.28
CA ASN A 42 -12.16 7.42 -1.79
C ASN A 42 -12.84 8.65 -1.22
N HIS A 43 -12.64 8.94 0.08
CA HIS A 43 -13.18 10.15 0.69
C HIS A 43 -12.56 11.41 0.09
N LEU A 44 -11.26 11.41 -0.16
CA LEU A 44 -10.55 12.55 -0.73
C LEU A 44 -10.69 12.68 -2.26
N SER A 45 -11.37 11.74 -2.93
CA SER A 45 -11.45 11.69 -4.40
C SER A 45 -12.13 12.90 -5.05
N HIS A 46 -12.92 13.65 -4.28
CA HIS A 46 -13.57 14.87 -4.75
C HIS A 46 -12.64 16.10 -4.72
N PHE A 47 -11.48 16.02 -4.08
CA PHE A 47 -10.45 17.06 -4.14
C PHE A 47 -9.61 16.92 -5.41
N GLY A 48 -9.06 18.04 -5.89
CA GLY A 48 -8.07 18.01 -6.97
C GLY A 48 -6.83 17.20 -6.58
N ASN A 49 -6.16 16.61 -7.57
CA ASN A 49 -4.98 15.75 -7.36
C ASN A 49 -3.91 16.31 -6.39
N PRO A 50 -3.49 17.60 -6.45
CA PRO A 50 -2.51 18.10 -5.49
C PRO A 50 -3.05 18.18 -4.05
N ASP A 51 -4.32 18.58 -3.88
CA ASP A 51 -4.92 18.76 -2.56
C ASP A 51 -5.21 17.42 -1.89
N ALA A 52 -5.77 16.46 -2.62
CA ALA A 52 -6.01 15.10 -2.14
C ALA A 52 -4.71 14.44 -1.64
N TYR A 53 -3.61 14.64 -2.37
CA TYR A 53 -2.30 14.12 -1.98
C TYR A 53 -1.79 14.75 -0.68
N GLN A 54 -1.86 16.08 -0.55
CA GLN A 54 -1.42 16.82 0.64
C GLN A 54 -2.26 16.45 1.88
N LEU A 55 -3.58 16.34 1.71
CA LEU A 55 -4.50 15.93 2.78
C LEU A 55 -4.19 14.50 3.25
N LYS A 56 -4.00 13.56 2.30
CA LYS A 56 -3.62 12.20 2.63
C LYS A 56 -2.29 12.13 3.38
N ASN A 57 -1.29 12.89 2.95
CA ASN A 57 0.01 12.96 3.64
C ASN A 57 -0.11 13.54 5.07
N SER A 58 -0.98 14.53 5.25
CA SER A 58 -1.28 15.11 6.57
C SER A 58 -1.94 14.07 7.48
N ILE A 59 -2.95 13.35 7.00
CA ILE A 59 -3.59 12.24 7.72
C ILE A 59 -2.56 11.17 8.11
N ASN A 60 -1.68 10.76 7.18
CA ASN A 60 -0.62 9.78 7.45
C ASN A 60 0.32 10.24 8.57
N THR A 61 0.67 11.53 8.59
CA THR A 61 1.53 12.12 9.62
C THR A 61 0.85 12.09 10.98
N ILE A 62 -0.42 12.50 11.04
CA ILE A 62 -1.20 12.51 12.29
C ILE A 62 -1.33 11.09 12.85
N LEU A 63 -1.64 10.10 12.00
CA LEU A 63 -1.73 8.70 12.40
C LEU A 63 -0.43 8.17 13.02
N ARG A 64 0.72 8.46 12.39
CA ARG A 64 2.03 8.04 12.92
C ARG A 64 2.29 8.60 14.31
N ILE A 65 2.00 9.88 14.50
CA ILE A 65 2.21 10.56 15.78
C ILE A 65 1.26 10.01 16.85
N LYS A 66 -0.04 9.91 16.53
CA LYS A 66 -1.08 9.51 17.51
C LYS A 66 -0.99 8.05 17.92
N LEU A 67 -0.63 7.16 17.00
CA LEU A 67 -0.51 5.73 17.27
C LEU A 67 0.91 5.33 17.72
N HIS A 68 1.81 6.31 17.86
CA HIS A 68 3.22 6.09 18.19
C HIS A 68 3.91 5.04 17.28
N VAL A 69 3.56 5.05 15.99
CA VAL A 69 4.17 4.16 14.99
C VAL A 69 5.15 4.93 14.11
N ARG A 70 6.29 4.29 13.79
CA ARG A 70 7.29 4.90 12.91
C ARG A 70 6.74 5.09 11.50
N ASN A 71 5.85 4.20 11.05
CA ASN A 71 5.26 4.22 9.71
C ASN A 71 3.80 3.72 9.75
N VAL A 72 2.92 4.28 8.90
CA VAL A 72 1.53 3.83 8.73
C VAL A 72 1.43 2.35 8.30
N TYR A 73 2.47 1.81 7.65
CA TYR A 73 2.56 0.37 7.35
C TYR A 73 2.75 -0.52 8.58
N GLN A 74 2.89 0.04 9.79
CA GLN A 74 2.90 -0.73 11.03
C GLN A 74 1.50 -0.81 11.67
N ILE A 75 0.51 -0.11 11.10
CA ILE A 75 -0.89 -0.22 11.50
C ILE A 75 -1.36 -1.63 11.17
N ASN A 76 -1.86 -2.32 12.19
CA ASN A 76 -2.26 -3.72 12.15
C ASN A 76 -3.56 -3.89 12.95
N SER A 77 -4.01 -5.14 13.12
CA SER A 77 -5.27 -5.45 13.79
C SER A 77 -5.39 -4.92 15.23
N SER A 78 -4.29 -4.69 15.94
CA SER A 78 -4.34 -4.18 17.32
C SER A 78 -4.68 -2.69 17.43
N ASN A 79 -4.28 -1.88 16.43
CA ASN A 79 -4.41 -0.42 16.46
C ASN A 79 -5.27 0.15 15.32
N ILE A 80 -5.76 -0.68 14.39
CA ILE A 80 -6.59 -0.24 13.25
C ILE A 80 -7.88 0.47 13.68
N ASN A 81 -8.50 0.03 14.78
CA ASN A 81 -9.74 0.63 15.27
C ASN A 81 -9.51 2.06 15.76
N GLU A 82 -8.38 2.31 16.42
CA GLU A 82 -7.98 3.65 16.85
C GLU A 82 -7.61 4.51 15.63
N ALA A 83 -6.86 3.94 14.67
CA ALA A 83 -6.55 4.60 13.41
C ALA A 83 -7.81 5.08 12.68
N ARG A 84 -8.84 4.23 12.58
CA ARG A 84 -10.13 4.58 11.98
C ARG A 84 -10.84 5.71 12.69
N LYS A 85 -10.87 5.69 14.03
CA LYS A 85 -11.48 6.78 14.82
C LYS A 85 -10.80 8.12 14.56
N ILE A 86 -9.46 8.13 14.51
CA ILE A 86 -8.69 9.33 14.20
C ILE A 86 -9.00 9.83 12.80
N VAL A 87 -8.94 8.94 11.80
CA VAL A 87 -9.25 9.28 10.40
C VAL A 87 -10.65 9.85 10.27
N GLN A 88 -11.65 9.20 10.86
CA GLN A 88 -13.04 9.66 10.80
C GLN A 88 -13.21 11.03 11.46
N GLY A 89 -12.55 11.26 12.60
CA GLY A 89 -12.52 12.57 13.23
C GLY A 89 -11.91 13.66 12.35
N LEU A 90 -10.82 13.34 11.62
CA LEU A 90 -10.20 14.28 10.69
C LEU A 90 -11.09 14.53 9.46
N LEU A 91 -11.62 13.48 8.83
CA LEU A 91 -12.45 13.62 7.63
C LEU A 91 -13.76 14.37 7.90
N ASN A 92 -14.34 14.25 9.10
CA ASN A 92 -15.52 15.04 9.47
C ASN A 92 -15.24 16.54 9.66
N THR A 93 -13.98 16.98 9.63
CA THR A 93 -13.61 18.40 9.78
C THR A 93 -13.30 19.11 8.47
N ILE A 94 -13.31 18.38 7.35
CA ILE A 94 -12.90 18.85 6.02
C ILE A 94 -14.06 18.61 5.05
#